data_AF-A0A3D1IUR0-F1
#
_entry.id   AF-A0A3D1IUR0-F1
#
_cell.length_a   1.000
_cell.length_b   1.000
_cell.length_c   1.000
_cell.angle_alpha   90.00
_cell.angle_beta   90.00
_cell.angle_gamma   90.00
#
_symmetry.space_group_name_H-M   'P 1'
#
loop_
_entity.id
_entity.type
_entity.pdbx_description
1 polymer ?
#
loop_
_entity_poly.entity_id
_entity_poly.type
_entity_poly.pdbx_seq_one_letter_code
_entity_poly.pdbx_strand_id
1 'polypeptide(L)' 'MREFLDPTDRRLAKLLSRDAQDSVNRLADRLQLSPPPVRARLRSFIEKKVLKGVGL' A
#
# COMPACT_ATOMS: atom_id res chain seq x y z
N MET A 1 4.77 -18.92 4.97
CA MET A 1 5.48 -17.62 5.02
C MET A 1 6.19 -17.41 3.68
N ARG A 2 6.03 -16.23 3.05
CA ARG A 2 6.44 -15.83 1.67
C ARG A 2 5.38 -16.03 0.59
N GLU A 3 4.37 -15.18 0.61
CA GLU A 3 3.97 -14.55 -0.65
C GLU A 3 4.71 -13.22 -0.69
N PHE A 4 5.80 -13.25 -1.44
CA PHE A 4 6.78 -12.20 -1.55
C PHE A 4 6.17 -11.10 -2.42
N LEU A 5 5.43 -10.17 -1.80
CA LEU A 5 4.89 -8.94 -2.41
C LEU A 5 4.36 -9.16 -3.83
N ASP A 6 3.06 -9.39 -3.97
CA ASP A 6 2.38 -9.33 -5.27
C ASP A 6 2.92 -8.15 -6.11
N PRO A 7 3.00 -8.24 -7.44
CA PRO A 7 3.45 -7.12 -8.26
C PRO A 7 2.68 -5.83 -7.94
N THR A 8 1.41 -5.95 -7.55
CA THR A 8 0.59 -4.88 -7.00
C THR A 8 1.11 -4.33 -5.66
N ASP A 9 1.43 -5.20 -4.71
CA ASP A 9 1.99 -4.83 -3.41
C ASP A 9 3.35 -4.13 -3.57
N ARG A 10 4.18 -4.60 -4.49
CA ARG A 10 5.46 -3.96 -4.82
C ARG A 10 5.25 -2.56 -5.42
N ARG A 11 4.24 -2.40 -6.26
CA ARG A 11 3.87 -1.11 -6.86
C ARG A 11 3.27 -0.17 -5.82
N LEU A 12 2.41 -0.68 -4.93
CA LEU A 12 1.83 0.04 -3.79
C LEU A 12 2.92 0.50 -2.82
N ALA A 13 3.84 -0.39 -2.44
CA ALA A 13 4.98 -0.05 -1.59
C ALA A 13 5.90 1.00 -2.24
N LYS A 14 6.12 0.95 -3.56
CA LYS A 14 6.90 1.96 -4.30
C LYS A 14 6.20 3.33 -4.34
N LEU A 15 4.88 3.35 -4.49
CA LEU A 15 4.07 4.57 -4.42
C LEU A 15 4.13 5.18 -3.02
N LEU A 16 3.94 4.36 -1.99
CA LEU A 16 4.00 4.77 -0.58
C LEU A 16 5.41 5.19 -0.14
N SER A 17 6.46 4.60 -0.71
CA SER A 17 7.83 5.03 -0.45
C SER A 17 8.14 6.40 -1.04
N ARG A 18 7.42 6.81 -2.08
CA ARG A 18 7.55 8.15 -2.69
C ARG A 18 6.67 9.18 -2.01
N ASP A 19 5.44 8.80 -1.69
CA ASP A 19 4.48 9.66 -1.02
C ASP A 19 3.62 8.80 -0.07
N ALA A 20 4.04 8.78 1.19
CA ALA A 20 3.38 8.02 2.22
C ALA A 20 2.05 8.65 2.68
N GLN A 21 1.79 9.91 2.35
CA GLN A 21 0.53 10.58 2.67
C GLN A 21 -0.52 10.44 1.56
N ASP A 22 -0.18 9.83 0.43
CA ASP A 22 -1.12 9.67 -0.68
C ASP A 22 -2.32 8.82 -0.20
N SER A 23 -3.53 9.37 -0.36
CA SER A 23 -4.75 8.75 0.17
C SER A 23 -5.02 7.40 -0.52
N VAL A 24 -5.66 6.47 0.21
CA VAL A 24 -6.05 5.15 -0.34
C VAL A 24 -6.78 5.26 -1.68
N ASN A 25 -7.64 6.28 -1.84
CA ASN A 25 -8.35 6.53 -3.10
C ASN A 25 -7.42 6.93 -4.26
N ARG A 26 -6.38 7.74 -4.01
CA ARG A 26 -5.37 8.08 -5.02
C ARG A 26 -4.46 6.90 -5.34
N LEU A 27 -4.09 6.10 -4.33
CA LEU A 27 -3.34 4.86 -4.55
C LEU A 27 -4.15 3.86 -5.39
N ALA A 28 -5.46 3.76 -5.12
CA ALA A 28 -6.38 2.94 -5.89
C ALA A 28 -6.50 3.42 -7.35
N ASP A 29 -6.66 4.72 -7.57
CA ASP A 29 -6.67 5.33 -8.90
C ASP A 29 -5.37 5.07 -9.68
N ARG A 30 -4.21 5.33 -9.06
CA ARG A 30 -2.89 5.08 -9.66
C ARG A 30 -2.62 3.60 -9.94
N LEU A 31 -3.18 2.70 -9.14
CA LEU A 31 -3.08 1.26 -9.33
C LEU A 31 -4.16 0.71 -10.27
N GLN A 32 -5.13 1.53 -10.69
CA GLN A 32 -6.32 1.14 -11.45
C GLN A 32 -7.09 0.00 -10.77
N LEU A 33 -7.18 0.07 -9.43
CA LEU A 33 -7.86 -0.90 -8.59
C LEU A 33 -8.97 -0.25 -7.79
N SER A 34 -9.91 -1.06 -7.30
CA SER A 34 -10.91 -0.58 -6.35
C SER A 34 -10.26 -0.24 -4.99
N PRO A 35 -10.78 0.75 -4.25
CA PRO A 35 -10.27 1.11 -2.92
C PRO A 35 -10.26 -0.02 -1.87
N PRO A 36 -11.27 -0.94 -1.81
CA PRO A 36 -11.31 -1.99 -0.78
C PRO A 36 -10.07 -2.90 -0.72
N PRO A 37 -9.59 -3.50 -1.84
CA PRO A 37 -8.39 -4.33 -1.82
C PRO A 37 -7.11 -3.54 -1.50
N VAL A 38 -7.01 -2.27 -1.91
CA VAL A 38 -5.86 -1.41 -1.57
C VAL A 38 -5.81 -1.16 -0.05
N ARG A 39 -6.97 -0.91 0.56
CA ARG A 39 -7.09 -0.68 2.01
C ARG A 39 -6.73 -1.93 2.83
N ALA A 40 -7.14 -3.11 2.38
CA ALA A 40 -6.76 -4.38 3.02
C ALA A 40 -5.24 -4.61 2.96
N ARG A 41 -4.62 -4.39 1.79
CA ARG A 41 -3.16 -4.47 1.62
C ARG A 41 -2.41 -3.45 2.47
N LEU A 42 -2.89 -2.22 2.54
CA LEU A 42 -2.32 -1.17 3.39
C LEU A 42 -2.31 -1.59 4.85
N ARG A 43 -3.43 -2.14 5.34
CA ARG A 43 -3.54 -2.67 6.70
C ARG A 43 -2.53 -3.78 6.96
N SER A 44 -2.39 -4.74 6.03
CA SER A 44 -1.37 -5.79 6.13
C SER A 44 0.06 -5.23 6.12
N PHE A 45 0.33 -4.13 5.42
CA PHE A 45 1.64 -3.48 5.45
C PHE A 45 1.96 -2.81 6.78
N ILE A 46 0.96 -2.20 7.42
CA ILE A 46 1.08 -1.61 8.76
C ILE A 46 1.29 -2.73 9.80
N GLU A 47 0.49 -3.80 9.74
CA GLU A 47 0.60 -4.96 10.65
C GLU A 47 1.97 -5.64 10.54
N LYS A 48 2.53 -5.72 9.32
CA LYS A 48 3.87 -6.27 9.08
C LYS A 48 5.01 -5.29 9.40
N LYS A 49 4.72 -4.07 9.89
CA LYS A 49 5.68 -2.98 10.15
C LYS A 49 6.56 -2.62 8.94
N VAL A 50 6.12 -2.94 7.72
CA VAL A 50 6.85 -2.65 6.48
C VAL A 50 6.71 -1.17 6.12
N LEU A 51 5.60 -0.55 6.52
CA LEU A 51 5.40 0.89 6.44
C LEU A 51 5.53 1.49 7.84
N LYS A 52 6.67 2.14 8.11
CA LYS A 52 6.89 2.93 9.35
C LYS A 52 6.39 4.36 9.25
N GLY A 53 5.94 4.80 8.08
CA GLY A 53 5.48 6.16 7.84
C GLY A 53 4.08 6.14 7.24
N VAL A 54 3.09 6.37 8.08
CA VAL A 54 1.83 7.02 7.73
C VAL A 54 1.40 7.74 9.00
N GLY A 55 1.82 9.02 9.07
CA GLY A 55 1.31 10.09 9.92
C GLY A 55 1.03 9.82 11.40
N LEU A 56 1.92 10.37 12.25
CA LEU A 56 1.67 11.00 13.56
C LEU A 56 0.69 10.32 14.53
#